data_AF-A0A836UEE3-F1
#
_entry.id   AF-A0A836UEE3-F1
#
_cell.length_a   1.000
_cell.length_b   1.000
_cell.length_c   1.000
_cell.angle_alpha   90.00
_cell.angle_beta   90.00
_cell.angle_gamma   90.00
#
_symmetry.space_group_name_H-M   'P 1'
#
loop_
_entity.id
_entity.type
_entity.pdbx_description
1 polymer ?
#
loop_
_entity_poly.entity_id
_entity_poly.type
_entity_poly.pdbx_seq_one_letter_code
_entity_poly.pdbx_strand_id
1 'polypeptide(L)'
;MTALDVSSNTVLDYLYCSSNQLTSIDVSGATVLNYLACRDNQLTSLDVSNNTVLTYLACWYNQLININVSANIALIDLICTSNQLTSLDVSNNTVLTTLSCSDNLFTSLDLRNGNNINFIIFNAQGNSNLNCIDVDDSAWSTANWSLANGNIDAQHYFSNNCSSVAFDCTDSLEVTDVIIDNTNLTMNIAIYNGYNYFLNYPYVAYTIDANGDTIQQGNMNLFGANNLVTTWYNYSISNIIFPAYPLTIYFVYSDGSLVTDTCILTYNSTPTAIIDINASGDRKLISTVDVLGRETKGTKNEPLFYIYDDGTVEKKLIIE
;
A
#
# COMPACT_ATOMS: atom_id res chain seq x y z
N MET A 1 -13.78 -21.82 -30.03
CA MET A 1 -13.09 -22.60 -28.99
C MET A 1 -13.16 -21.79 -27.72
N THR A 2 -13.62 -22.37 -26.61
CA THR A 2 -13.85 -21.67 -25.33
C THR A 2 -12.91 -22.10 -24.21
N ALA A 3 -12.20 -23.22 -24.37
CA ALA A 3 -11.18 -23.66 -23.45
C ALA A 3 -9.94 -24.09 -24.23
N LEU A 4 -8.75 -23.84 -23.67
CA LEU A 4 -7.49 -24.29 -24.21
C LEU A 4 -6.69 -24.98 -23.10
N ASP A 5 -6.37 -26.25 -23.28
CA ASP A 5 -5.55 -27.02 -22.36
C ASP A 5 -4.23 -27.37 -23.04
N VAL A 6 -3.13 -26.85 -22.50
CA VAL A 6 -1.76 -27.16 -22.91
C VAL A 6 -0.95 -27.77 -21.75
N SER A 7 -1.62 -28.27 -20.71
CA SER A 7 -0.98 -28.85 -19.52
C SER A 7 -0.05 -30.02 -19.84
N SER A 8 -0.29 -30.73 -20.94
CA SER A 8 0.58 -31.83 -21.39
C SER A 8 1.78 -31.37 -22.23
N ASN A 9 1.86 -30.09 -22.60
CA ASN A 9 2.92 -29.54 -23.44
C ASN A 9 4.10 -29.06 -22.59
N THR A 10 4.80 -30.00 -21.93
CA THR A 10 5.87 -29.72 -20.95
C THR A 10 7.10 -29.00 -21.49
N VAL A 11 7.23 -28.90 -22.82
CA VAL A 11 8.33 -28.19 -23.51
C VAL A 11 7.85 -26.91 -24.21
N LEU A 12 6.61 -26.48 -23.97
CA LEU A 12 6.04 -25.28 -24.57
C LEU A 12 6.70 -24.03 -23.98
N ASP A 13 7.39 -23.29 -24.84
CA ASP A 13 8.13 -22.08 -24.48
C ASP A 13 7.31 -20.79 -24.78
N TYR A 14 6.59 -20.77 -25.91
CA TYR A 14 5.75 -19.65 -26.34
C TYR A 14 4.31 -20.10 -26.57
N LEU A 15 3.35 -19.37 -25.98
CA LEU A 15 1.92 -19.57 -26.23
C LEU A 15 1.26 -18.26 -26.69
N TYR A 16 0.74 -18.28 -27.93
CA TYR A 16 -0.11 -17.23 -28.49
C TYR A 16 -1.52 -17.77 -28.70
N CYS A 17 -2.47 -17.30 -27.89
CA CYS A 17 -3.88 -17.68 -27.96
C CYS A 17 -4.83 -16.47 -27.93
N SER A 18 -4.30 -15.31 -28.33
CA SER A 18 -5.00 -14.03 -28.36
C SER A 18 -6.20 -14.02 -29.32
N SER A 19 -7.17 -13.12 -29.07
CA SER A 19 -8.31 -12.84 -29.96
C SER A 19 -9.19 -14.07 -30.23
N ASN A 20 -9.58 -14.76 -29.16
CA ASN A 20 -10.47 -15.91 -29.18
C ASN A 20 -11.70 -15.67 -28.28
N GLN A 21 -12.42 -16.74 -27.95
CA GLN A 21 -13.54 -16.72 -27.00
C GLN A 21 -13.21 -17.60 -25.78
N LEU A 22 -11.93 -17.65 -25.40
CA LEU A 22 -11.48 -18.50 -24.31
C LEU A 22 -12.02 -17.98 -22.98
N THR A 23 -12.75 -18.84 -22.28
CA THR A 23 -13.19 -18.65 -20.89
C THR A 23 -12.22 -19.32 -19.92
N SER A 24 -11.39 -20.27 -20.40
CA SER A 24 -10.34 -20.89 -19.61
C SER A 24 -9.10 -21.25 -20.43
N ILE A 25 -7.94 -21.18 -19.78
CA ILE A 25 -6.66 -21.66 -20.28
C ILE A 25 -5.98 -22.46 -19.16
N ASP A 26 -5.49 -23.65 -19.46
CA ASP A 26 -4.66 -24.44 -18.56
C ASP A 26 -3.22 -24.51 -19.10
N VAL A 27 -2.31 -23.79 -18.42
CA VAL A 27 -0.85 -23.76 -18.67
C VAL A 27 -0.06 -24.46 -17.57
N SER A 28 -0.73 -25.18 -16.66
CA SER A 28 -0.16 -25.66 -15.40
C SER A 28 1.03 -26.62 -15.57
N GLY A 29 1.06 -27.40 -16.65
CA GLY A 29 2.17 -28.30 -16.97
C GLY A 29 3.16 -27.77 -18.02
N ALA A 30 2.95 -26.58 -18.57
CA ALA A 30 3.90 -25.89 -19.44
C ALA A 30 4.97 -25.16 -18.58
N THR A 31 5.73 -25.90 -17.77
CA THR A 31 6.62 -25.33 -16.74
C THR A 31 7.81 -24.53 -17.30
N VAL A 32 8.14 -24.70 -18.58
CA VAL A 32 9.17 -23.92 -19.28
C VAL A 32 8.62 -22.73 -20.08
N LEU A 33 7.32 -22.42 -19.94
CA LEU A 33 6.67 -21.34 -20.66
C LEU A 33 7.28 -19.99 -20.28
N ASN A 34 7.98 -19.38 -21.23
CA ASN A 34 8.64 -18.08 -21.08
C ASN A 34 7.73 -16.92 -21.51
N TYR A 35 6.84 -17.16 -22.48
CA TYR A 35 6.03 -16.13 -23.10
C TYR A 35 4.55 -16.55 -23.22
N LEU A 36 3.65 -15.77 -22.61
CA LEU A 36 2.21 -15.99 -22.69
C LEU A 36 1.47 -14.74 -23.18
N ALA A 37 0.79 -14.86 -24.33
CA ALA A 37 -0.12 -13.84 -24.86
C ALA A 37 -1.54 -14.39 -25.07
N CYS A 38 -2.43 -14.05 -24.13
CA CYS A 38 -3.82 -14.49 -24.09
C CYS A 38 -4.84 -13.33 -24.12
N ARG A 39 -4.43 -12.15 -24.58
CA ARG A 39 -5.29 -10.96 -24.73
C ARG A 39 -6.55 -11.19 -25.56
N ASP A 40 -7.53 -10.30 -25.45
CA ASP A 40 -8.76 -10.31 -26.24
C ASP A 40 -9.51 -11.66 -26.12
N ASN A 41 -9.82 -12.05 -24.89
CA ASN A 41 -10.54 -13.27 -24.54
C ASN A 41 -11.61 -12.98 -23.48
N GLN A 42 -12.17 -14.01 -22.86
CA GLN A 42 -13.22 -13.92 -21.83
C GLN A 42 -12.77 -14.62 -20.55
N LEU A 43 -11.47 -14.59 -20.25
CA LEU A 43 -10.91 -15.25 -19.07
C LEU A 43 -11.36 -14.51 -17.80
N THR A 44 -11.89 -15.25 -16.84
CA THR A 44 -12.23 -14.75 -15.50
C THR A 44 -11.16 -15.07 -14.45
N SER A 45 -10.32 -16.07 -14.75
CA SER A 45 -9.14 -16.43 -13.98
C SER A 45 -7.99 -16.85 -14.91
N LEU A 46 -6.77 -16.71 -14.41
CA LEU A 46 -5.55 -17.16 -15.07
C LEU A 46 -4.54 -17.56 -13.98
N ASP A 47 -4.17 -18.83 -13.95
CA ASP A 47 -3.14 -19.35 -13.04
C ASP A 47 -1.83 -19.54 -13.80
N VAL A 48 -0.81 -18.78 -13.38
CA VAL A 48 0.56 -18.83 -13.93
C VAL A 48 1.60 -19.24 -12.87
N SER A 49 1.14 -19.77 -11.72
CA SER A 49 1.99 -20.08 -10.57
C SER A 49 3.08 -21.12 -10.85
N ASN A 50 2.83 -22.05 -11.78
CA ASN A 50 3.79 -23.06 -12.21
C ASN A 50 4.74 -22.59 -13.31
N ASN A 51 4.51 -21.42 -13.92
CA ASN A 51 5.31 -20.89 -15.03
C ASN A 51 6.39 -19.94 -14.48
N THR A 52 7.25 -20.44 -13.59
CA THR A 52 8.21 -19.62 -12.82
C THR A 52 9.29 -18.94 -13.67
N VAL A 53 9.49 -19.41 -14.91
CA VAL A 53 10.42 -18.82 -15.90
C VAL A 53 9.76 -17.81 -16.84
N LEU A 54 8.48 -17.49 -16.63
CA LEU A 54 7.71 -16.56 -17.47
C LEU A 54 8.34 -15.16 -17.39
N THR A 55 8.73 -14.62 -18.55
CA THR A 55 9.29 -13.26 -18.68
C THR A 55 8.30 -12.26 -19.25
N TYR A 56 7.31 -12.74 -20.00
CA TYR A 56 6.29 -11.90 -20.64
C TYR A 56 4.89 -12.47 -20.41
N LEU A 57 4.01 -11.64 -19.83
CA LEU A 57 2.60 -11.93 -19.63
C LEU A 57 1.71 -10.82 -20.20
N ALA A 58 0.97 -11.14 -21.24
CA ALA A 58 -0.05 -10.27 -21.83
C ALA A 58 -1.45 -10.90 -21.73
N CYS A 59 -2.26 -10.38 -20.81
CA CYS A 59 -3.62 -10.83 -20.54
C CYS A 59 -4.67 -9.71 -20.63
N TRP A 60 -4.34 -8.61 -21.30
CA TRP A 60 -5.23 -7.45 -21.43
C TRP A 60 -6.52 -7.76 -22.23
N TYR A 61 -7.56 -6.95 -22.06
CA TYR A 61 -8.91 -7.20 -22.63
C TYR A 61 -9.44 -8.60 -22.28
N ASN A 62 -9.55 -8.86 -20.97
CA ASN A 62 -10.19 -10.05 -20.38
C ASN A 62 -11.15 -9.61 -19.26
N GLN A 63 -11.60 -10.56 -18.43
CA GLN A 63 -12.52 -10.33 -17.32
C GLN A 63 -11.88 -10.80 -15.99
N LEU A 64 -10.55 -10.72 -15.88
CA LEU A 64 -9.81 -11.19 -14.70
C LEU A 64 -10.17 -10.34 -13.49
N ILE A 65 -10.53 -11.00 -12.39
CA ILE A 65 -10.84 -10.34 -11.10
C ILE A 65 -9.61 -10.31 -10.19
N ASN A 66 -8.70 -11.27 -10.39
CA ASN A 66 -7.41 -11.35 -9.70
C ASN A 66 -6.35 -11.91 -10.65
N ILE A 67 -5.10 -11.59 -10.37
CA ILE A 67 -3.93 -12.18 -10.98
C ILE A 67 -2.84 -12.29 -9.92
N ASN A 68 -2.24 -13.46 -9.76
CA ASN A 68 -1.13 -13.67 -8.85
C ASN A 68 0.13 -13.96 -9.66
N VAL A 69 1.10 -13.05 -9.57
CA VAL A 69 2.40 -13.14 -10.26
C VAL A 69 3.59 -13.34 -9.31
N SER A 70 3.32 -13.62 -8.02
CA SER A 70 4.36 -13.75 -6.99
C SER A 70 5.39 -14.84 -7.26
N ALA A 71 5.00 -15.91 -7.97
CA ALA A 71 5.89 -16.99 -8.36
C ALA A 71 6.71 -16.69 -9.64
N ASN A 72 6.31 -15.69 -10.41
CA ASN A 72 6.91 -15.32 -11.70
C ASN A 72 8.04 -14.29 -11.49
N ILE A 73 9.02 -14.62 -10.66
CA ILE A 73 10.11 -13.71 -10.27
C ILE A 73 10.99 -13.24 -11.46
N ALA A 74 10.92 -13.95 -12.59
CA ALA A 74 11.61 -13.60 -13.84
C ALA A 74 10.80 -12.67 -14.77
N LEU A 75 9.60 -12.23 -14.35
CA LEU A 75 8.70 -11.44 -15.17
C LEU A 75 9.28 -10.04 -15.44
N ILE A 76 9.45 -9.71 -16.72
CA ILE A 76 9.99 -8.43 -17.22
C ILE A 76 8.84 -7.53 -17.68
N ASP A 77 7.84 -8.12 -18.34
CA ASP A 77 6.69 -7.42 -18.90
C ASP A 77 5.37 -8.01 -18.38
N LEU A 78 4.57 -7.16 -17.72
CA LEU A 78 3.20 -7.47 -17.30
C LEU A 78 2.22 -6.47 -17.92
N ILE A 79 1.34 -6.98 -18.78
CA ILE A 79 0.31 -6.19 -19.44
C ILE A 79 -1.06 -6.80 -19.13
N CYS A 80 -1.78 -6.17 -18.19
CA CYS A 80 -3.08 -6.59 -17.68
C CYS A 80 -4.17 -5.52 -17.82
N THR A 81 -3.97 -4.55 -18.72
CA THR A 81 -4.94 -3.49 -19.07
C THR A 81 -6.35 -4.03 -19.36
N SER A 82 -7.39 -3.26 -18.99
CA SER A 82 -8.79 -3.58 -19.32
C SER A 82 -9.20 -4.96 -18.80
N ASN A 83 -9.16 -5.10 -17.48
CA ASN A 83 -9.65 -6.25 -16.71
C ASN A 83 -10.54 -5.73 -15.55
N GLN A 84 -10.84 -6.57 -14.56
CA GLN A 84 -11.63 -6.24 -13.38
C GLN A 84 -10.80 -6.43 -12.09
N LEU A 85 -9.49 -6.23 -12.17
CA LEU A 85 -8.58 -6.46 -11.06
C LEU A 85 -8.81 -5.42 -9.96
N THR A 86 -8.88 -5.87 -8.71
CA THR A 86 -9.06 -5.00 -7.54
C THR A 86 -7.78 -4.76 -6.75
N SER A 87 -6.81 -5.66 -6.86
CA SER A 87 -5.46 -5.46 -6.34
C SER A 87 -4.41 -6.09 -7.23
N LEU A 88 -3.20 -5.55 -7.17
CA LEU A 88 -2.01 -6.13 -7.78
C LEU A 88 -0.80 -5.89 -6.87
N ASP A 89 -0.08 -6.97 -6.58
CA ASP A 89 1.18 -6.96 -5.84
C ASP A 89 2.28 -7.50 -6.76
N VAL A 90 3.26 -6.66 -7.07
CA VAL A 90 4.46 -7.02 -7.85
C VAL A 90 5.75 -6.89 -7.04
N SER A 91 5.67 -6.84 -5.71
CA SER A 91 6.82 -6.68 -4.81
C SER A 91 7.89 -7.76 -4.98
N ASN A 92 7.50 -8.96 -5.41
CA ASN A 92 8.43 -10.07 -5.69
C ASN A 92 9.02 -10.04 -7.12
N ASN A 93 8.48 -9.23 -8.03
CA ASN A 93 8.90 -9.18 -9.44
C ASN A 93 10.03 -8.15 -9.62
N THR A 94 11.18 -8.44 -9.01
CA THR A 94 12.34 -7.53 -8.89
C THR A 94 13.03 -7.15 -10.22
N VAL A 95 12.69 -7.83 -11.32
CA VAL A 95 13.22 -7.54 -12.67
C VAL A 95 12.17 -6.93 -13.60
N LEU A 96 10.97 -6.62 -13.09
CA LEU A 96 9.89 -6.03 -13.88
C LEU A 96 10.28 -4.64 -14.37
N THR A 97 10.17 -4.39 -15.68
CA THR A 97 10.49 -3.10 -16.30
C THR A 97 9.32 -2.50 -17.09
N THR A 98 8.29 -3.30 -17.38
CA THR A 98 7.07 -2.84 -18.03
C THR A 98 5.87 -3.29 -17.22
N LEU A 99 5.08 -2.33 -16.77
CA LEU A 99 3.77 -2.57 -16.18
C LEU A 99 2.73 -1.68 -16.85
N SER A 100 1.76 -2.32 -17.50
CA SER A 100 0.56 -1.63 -18.00
C SER A 100 -0.66 -2.33 -17.42
N CYS A 101 -1.30 -1.64 -16.49
CA CYS A 101 -2.41 -2.13 -15.67
C CYS A 101 -3.59 -1.13 -15.68
N SER A 102 -3.69 -0.34 -16.75
CA SER A 102 -4.74 0.67 -16.91
C SER A 102 -6.13 0.04 -17.03
N ASP A 103 -7.17 0.83 -16.78
CA ASP A 103 -8.57 0.43 -16.95
C ASP A 103 -8.92 -0.84 -16.16
N ASN A 104 -8.67 -0.81 -14.85
CA ASN A 104 -9.03 -1.86 -13.90
C ASN A 104 -9.90 -1.26 -12.78
N LEU A 105 -10.10 -2.01 -11.70
CA LEU A 105 -10.88 -1.58 -10.53
C LEU A 105 -10.00 -1.54 -9.28
N PHE A 106 -8.72 -1.19 -9.44
CA PHE A 106 -7.77 -1.25 -8.34
C PHE A 106 -8.21 -0.39 -7.16
N THR A 107 -8.04 -0.91 -5.96
CA THR A 107 -8.07 -0.17 -4.69
C THR A 107 -6.73 -0.25 -3.97
N SER A 108 -5.84 -1.13 -4.43
CA SER A 108 -4.48 -1.31 -3.93
C SER A 108 -3.55 -1.73 -5.07
N LEU A 109 -2.38 -1.09 -5.16
CA LEU A 109 -1.33 -1.41 -6.11
C LEU A 109 0.02 -1.30 -5.40
N ASP A 110 0.73 -2.43 -5.28
CA ASP A 110 2.03 -2.51 -4.62
C ASP A 110 3.15 -2.74 -5.64
N LEU A 111 3.94 -1.69 -5.87
CA LEU A 111 5.08 -1.66 -6.77
C LEU A 111 6.42 -1.67 -6.03
N ARG A 112 6.47 -1.99 -4.73
CA ARG A 112 7.71 -1.99 -3.92
C ARG A 112 8.60 -3.19 -4.26
N ASN A 113 9.13 -3.21 -5.48
CA ASN A 113 9.91 -4.31 -6.03
C ASN A 113 11.41 -4.01 -6.12
N GLY A 114 11.86 -2.89 -5.57
CA GLY A 114 13.25 -2.43 -5.63
C GLY A 114 13.73 -2.02 -7.02
N ASN A 115 12.82 -1.88 -7.99
CA ASN A 115 13.15 -1.71 -9.41
C ASN A 115 12.40 -0.56 -10.10
N ASN A 116 11.65 0.27 -9.37
CA ASN A 116 10.85 1.37 -9.95
C ASN A 116 11.64 2.28 -10.91
N ILE A 117 12.91 2.58 -10.59
CA ILE A 117 13.79 3.45 -11.41
C ILE A 117 14.08 2.87 -12.80
N ASN A 118 14.02 1.55 -12.95
CA ASN A 118 14.32 0.87 -14.21
C ASN A 118 13.07 0.59 -15.05
N PHE A 119 11.89 1.09 -14.66
CA PHE A 119 10.69 0.96 -15.47
C PHE A 119 10.84 1.77 -16.76
N ILE A 120 10.65 1.09 -17.88
CA ILE A 120 10.61 1.69 -19.22
C ILE A 120 9.19 2.17 -19.50
N ILE A 121 8.19 1.40 -19.06
CA ILE A 121 6.76 1.71 -19.24
C ILE A 121 6.05 1.45 -17.91
N PHE A 122 5.34 2.46 -17.43
CA PHE A 122 4.40 2.36 -16.32
C PHE A 122 3.07 3.00 -16.75
N ASN A 123 1.94 2.32 -16.58
CA ASN A 123 0.62 2.92 -16.81
C ASN A 123 -0.43 2.28 -15.88
N ALA A 124 -0.98 3.09 -14.99
CA ALA A 124 -2.05 2.75 -14.06
C ALA A 124 -3.30 3.65 -14.23
N GLN A 125 -3.46 4.34 -15.37
CA GLN A 125 -4.62 5.19 -15.65
C GLN A 125 -5.94 4.41 -15.69
N GLY A 126 -7.07 5.10 -15.56
CA GLY A 126 -8.39 4.48 -15.60
C GLY A 126 -8.73 3.62 -14.38
N ASN A 127 -8.09 3.87 -13.23
CA ASN A 127 -8.36 3.17 -11.97
C ASN A 127 -9.01 4.13 -10.97
N SER A 128 -10.30 4.40 -11.14
CA SER A 128 -11.01 5.46 -10.39
C SER A 128 -11.09 5.24 -8.88
N ASN A 129 -10.96 4.00 -8.40
CA ASN A 129 -11.01 3.66 -6.97
C ASN A 129 -9.62 3.57 -6.32
N LEU A 130 -8.56 3.80 -7.10
CA LEU A 130 -7.18 3.77 -6.62
C LEU A 130 -6.74 5.20 -6.33
N ASN A 131 -6.50 5.51 -5.05
CA ASN A 131 -5.95 6.80 -4.64
C ASN A 131 -4.45 6.70 -4.37
N CYS A 132 -3.99 5.65 -3.68
CA CYS A 132 -2.60 5.50 -3.27
C CYS A 132 -1.93 4.33 -3.99
N ILE A 133 -0.71 4.54 -4.48
CA ILE A 133 0.15 3.51 -5.07
C ILE A 133 1.40 3.34 -4.20
N ASP A 134 1.62 2.11 -3.71
CA ASP A 134 2.78 1.74 -2.90
C ASP A 134 4.03 1.62 -3.81
N VAL A 135 5.08 2.38 -3.51
CA VAL A 135 6.31 2.47 -4.33
C VAL A 135 7.59 2.46 -3.50
N ASP A 136 8.72 2.16 -4.15
CA ASP A 136 10.05 2.10 -3.52
C ASP A 136 10.51 3.47 -2.99
N ASP A 137 10.24 4.54 -3.74
CA ASP A 137 10.57 5.93 -3.42
C ASP A 137 9.43 6.83 -3.94
N SER A 138 8.65 7.40 -3.04
CA SER A 138 7.51 8.25 -3.41
C SER A 138 7.94 9.56 -4.06
N ALA A 139 9.06 10.15 -3.64
CA ALA A 139 9.56 11.40 -4.20
C ALA A 139 10.06 11.20 -5.64
N TRP A 140 10.79 10.11 -5.90
CA TRP A 140 11.21 9.76 -7.25
C TRP A 140 10.01 9.43 -8.14
N SER A 141 9.05 8.66 -7.62
CA SER A 141 7.85 8.25 -8.38
C SER A 141 7.01 9.46 -8.75
N THR A 142 6.75 10.39 -7.83
CA THR A 142 6.01 11.64 -8.10
C THR A 142 6.71 12.52 -9.14
N ALA A 143 8.05 12.50 -9.20
CA ALA A 143 8.80 13.29 -10.18
C ALA A 143 8.82 12.67 -11.59
N ASN A 144 8.65 11.34 -11.71
CA ASN A 144 8.84 10.61 -12.97
C ASN A 144 7.55 10.00 -13.53
N TRP A 145 6.56 9.76 -12.68
CA TRP A 145 5.25 9.24 -13.04
C TRP A 145 4.19 10.27 -12.69
N SER A 146 3.46 10.74 -13.70
CA SER A 146 2.53 11.85 -13.52
C SER A 146 1.31 11.72 -14.43
N LEU A 147 0.32 12.58 -14.17
CA LEU A 147 -0.80 12.76 -15.09
C LEU A 147 -0.32 13.29 -16.46
N ALA A 148 0.68 14.17 -16.48
CA ALA A 148 1.13 14.86 -17.69
C ALA A 148 1.82 13.93 -18.72
N ASN A 149 2.49 12.88 -18.25
CA ASN A 149 3.09 11.85 -19.09
C ASN A 149 2.23 10.58 -19.20
N GLY A 150 0.98 10.63 -18.72
CA GLY A 150 -0.01 9.59 -18.93
C GLY A 150 0.23 8.31 -18.12
N ASN A 151 0.96 8.38 -17.01
CA ASN A 151 1.21 7.20 -16.18
C ASN A 151 0.08 6.93 -15.18
N ILE A 152 -0.55 7.98 -14.66
CA ILE A 152 -1.56 7.91 -13.59
C ILE A 152 -2.73 8.86 -13.87
N ASP A 153 -3.85 8.65 -13.19
CA ASP A 153 -4.95 9.63 -13.10
C ASP A 153 -4.71 10.68 -12.01
N ALA A 154 -5.49 11.76 -12.01
CA ALA A 154 -5.31 12.90 -11.09
C ALA A 154 -5.41 12.53 -9.60
N GLN A 155 -6.29 11.59 -9.24
CA GLN A 155 -6.49 11.18 -7.84
C GLN A 155 -5.37 10.30 -7.27
N HIS A 156 -4.45 9.82 -8.12
CA HIS A 156 -3.37 8.95 -7.67
C HIS A 156 -2.26 9.77 -7.01
N TYR A 157 -1.79 9.28 -5.87
CA TYR A 157 -0.55 9.71 -5.25
C TYR A 157 0.32 8.50 -4.91
N PHE A 158 1.62 8.74 -4.78
CA PHE A 158 2.59 7.72 -4.43
C PHE A 158 2.93 7.77 -2.96
N SER A 159 3.06 6.61 -2.33
CA SER A 159 3.53 6.49 -0.95
C SER A 159 4.44 5.29 -0.82
N ASN A 160 5.34 5.30 0.14
CA ASN A 160 6.08 4.10 0.53
C ASN A 160 5.23 3.14 1.38
N ASN A 161 4.06 3.60 1.83
CA ASN A 161 3.16 2.83 2.68
C ASN A 161 1.70 3.30 2.62
N CYS A 162 0.96 2.93 1.57
CA CYS A 162 -0.47 3.22 1.41
C CYS A 162 -1.34 2.54 2.48
N SER A 163 -0.88 1.41 3.04
CA SER A 163 -1.58 0.72 4.12
C SER A 163 -1.63 1.51 5.43
N SER A 164 -0.85 2.59 5.53
CA SER A 164 -0.76 3.39 6.74
C SER A 164 -1.68 4.62 6.79
N VAL A 165 -2.30 5.02 5.67
CA VAL A 165 -3.07 6.27 5.62
C VAL A 165 -4.39 6.05 4.87
N ALA A 166 -5.51 6.20 5.57
CA ALA A 166 -6.84 6.32 4.95
C ALA A 166 -7.34 7.76 5.11
N PHE A 167 -7.76 8.38 4.01
CA PHE A 167 -8.26 9.76 3.98
C PHE A 167 -9.75 9.77 3.62
N ASP A 168 -10.56 10.48 4.40
CA ASP A 168 -11.97 10.78 4.16
C ASP A 168 -12.16 12.30 4.20
N CYS A 169 -11.92 12.96 3.06
CA CYS A 169 -12.22 14.38 2.84
C CYS A 169 -13.41 14.49 1.89
N THR A 170 -14.30 15.47 2.09
CA THR A 170 -15.33 15.82 1.10
C THR A 170 -14.70 16.54 -0.11
N ASP A 171 -15.46 16.69 -1.21
CA ASP A 171 -15.06 17.15 -2.56
C ASP A 171 -14.30 18.50 -2.65
N SER A 172 -13.99 19.17 -1.54
CA SER A 172 -13.43 20.53 -1.49
C SER A 172 -11.98 20.63 -1.00
N LEU A 173 -11.37 19.58 -0.42
CA LEU A 173 -9.91 19.49 -0.27
C LEU A 173 -9.36 18.19 -0.83
N GLU A 174 -8.27 18.31 -1.57
CA GLU A 174 -7.55 17.19 -2.17
C GLU A 174 -6.18 17.06 -1.50
N VAL A 175 -5.95 15.94 -0.81
CA VAL A 175 -4.62 15.65 -0.24
C VAL A 175 -3.76 15.06 -1.34
N THR A 176 -2.70 15.80 -1.67
CA THR A 176 -1.81 15.50 -2.80
C THR A 176 -0.57 14.72 -2.40
N ASP A 177 -0.17 14.82 -1.12
CA ASP A 177 0.97 14.09 -0.59
C ASP A 177 0.86 13.95 0.93
N VAL A 178 1.39 12.85 1.47
CA VAL A 178 1.51 12.60 2.91
C VAL A 178 2.87 11.96 3.17
N ILE A 179 3.79 12.75 3.73
CA ILE A 179 5.10 12.25 4.15
C ILE A 179 5.07 12.02 5.65
N ILE A 180 5.29 10.78 6.07
CA ILE A 180 5.26 10.38 7.48
C ILE A 180 6.66 9.99 7.94
N ASP A 181 7.17 10.71 8.94
CA ASP A 181 8.35 10.32 9.69
C ASP A 181 7.92 9.59 10.96
N ASN A 182 7.99 8.26 10.93
CA ASN A 182 7.66 7.40 12.06
C ASN A 182 8.62 7.53 13.24
N THR A 183 9.82 8.08 13.02
CA THR A 183 10.83 8.29 14.07
C THR A 183 10.45 9.47 14.96
N ASN A 184 10.01 10.56 14.32
CA ASN A 184 9.70 11.82 14.99
C ASN A 184 8.19 12.07 15.14
N LEU A 185 7.34 11.13 14.66
CA LEU A 185 5.88 11.26 14.60
C LEU A 185 5.43 12.57 13.97
N THR A 186 6.09 12.94 12.87
CA THR A 186 5.72 14.12 12.08
C THR A 186 5.05 13.67 10.79
N MET A 187 3.90 14.27 10.49
CA MET A 187 3.17 14.11 9.23
C MET A 187 3.23 15.42 8.47
N ASN A 188 3.81 15.42 7.29
CA ASN A 188 3.70 16.52 6.35
C ASN A 188 2.59 16.19 5.37
N ILE A 189 1.55 17.01 5.34
CA ILE A 189 0.38 16.82 4.49
C ILE A 189 0.40 17.94 3.47
N ALA A 190 0.42 17.62 2.19
CA ALA A 190 0.25 18.59 1.12
C ALA A 190 -1.21 18.61 0.71
N ILE A 191 -1.86 19.77 0.82
CA ILE A 191 -3.27 19.91 0.43
C ILE A 191 -3.38 20.89 -0.74
N TYR A 192 -4.08 20.45 -1.79
CA TYR A 192 -4.50 21.25 -2.91
C TYR A 192 -5.90 21.80 -2.65
N ASN A 193 -6.05 23.09 -2.89
CA ASN A 193 -7.23 23.86 -2.45
C ASN A 193 -8.13 24.32 -3.61
N GLY A 194 -7.82 23.92 -4.84
CA GLY A 194 -8.35 24.56 -6.04
C GLY A 194 -8.07 26.07 -6.07
N TYR A 195 -8.43 26.77 -7.13
CA TYR A 195 -8.18 28.22 -7.29
C TYR A 195 -9.04 29.12 -6.35
N ASN A 196 -9.53 28.60 -5.22
CA ASN A 196 -10.41 29.32 -4.32
C ASN A 196 -9.60 30.16 -3.31
N TYR A 197 -9.42 31.44 -3.65
CA TYR A 197 -8.73 32.45 -2.82
C TYR A 197 -9.44 32.82 -1.50
N PHE A 198 -10.55 32.17 -1.16
CA PHE A 198 -11.41 32.48 0.00
C PHE A 198 -11.44 31.40 1.09
N LEU A 199 -10.63 30.36 0.94
CA LEU A 199 -10.59 29.26 1.89
C LEU A 199 -9.74 29.66 3.09
N ASN A 200 -10.35 29.64 4.28
CA ASN A 200 -9.58 29.69 5.51
C ASN A 200 -8.75 28.39 5.58
N TYR A 201 -7.44 28.53 5.80
CA TYR A 201 -6.54 27.38 5.84
C TYR A 201 -7.06 26.30 6.81
N PRO A 202 -7.07 25.01 6.42
CA PRO A 202 -7.46 23.93 7.29
C PRO A 202 -6.62 23.98 8.58
N TYR A 203 -7.25 23.77 9.72
CA TYR A 203 -6.55 23.59 10.99
C TYR A 203 -6.92 22.23 11.60
N VAL A 204 -5.97 21.60 12.28
CA VAL A 204 -6.24 20.37 13.05
C VAL A 204 -7.07 20.75 14.27
N ALA A 205 -8.29 20.21 14.34
CA ALA A 205 -9.18 20.42 15.48
C ALA A 205 -8.75 19.53 16.65
N TYR A 206 -8.55 18.24 16.39
CA TYR A 206 -8.10 17.26 17.38
C TYR A 206 -7.52 16.02 16.69
N THR A 207 -6.61 15.34 17.40
CA THR A 207 -6.17 13.99 17.06
C THR A 207 -6.58 13.04 18.16
N ILE A 208 -7.20 11.94 17.78
CA ILE A 208 -7.72 10.90 18.66
C ILE A 208 -6.93 9.61 18.41
N ASP A 209 -6.54 8.91 19.46
CA ASP A 209 -5.91 7.59 19.34
C ASP A 209 -6.96 6.45 19.31
N ALA A 210 -6.52 5.20 19.14
CA ALA A 210 -7.43 4.06 19.08
C ALA A 210 -8.21 3.78 20.37
N ASN A 211 -7.82 4.36 21.50
CA ASN A 211 -8.57 4.26 22.76
C ASN A 211 -9.66 5.33 22.87
N GLY A 212 -9.72 6.26 21.92
CA GLY A 212 -10.60 7.43 21.97
C GLY A 212 -10.00 8.60 22.75
N ASP A 213 -8.74 8.53 23.15
CA ASP A 213 -8.07 9.59 23.90
C ASP A 213 -7.69 10.73 22.95
N THR A 214 -8.01 11.97 23.33
CA THR A 214 -7.55 13.15 22.58
C THR A 214 -6.08 13.38 22.90
N ILE A 215 -5.22 13.09 21.94
CA ILE A 215 -3.78 13.15 22.13
C ILE A 215 -3.16 14.50 21.75
N GLN A 216 -3.87 15.32 20.97
CA GLN A 216 -3.50 16.70 20.68
C GLN A 216 -4.72 17.55 20.39
N GLN A 217 -4.70 18.80 20.87
CA GLN A 217 -5.65 19.85 20.52
C GLN A 217 -4.88 21.06 19.96
N GLY A 218 -5.34 21.60 18.84
CA GLY A 218 -4.93 22.94 18.39
C GLY A 218 -3.75 23.03 17.41
N ASN A 219 -3.53 24.30 17.00
CA ASN A 219 -3.05 24.76 15.70
C ASN A 219 -1.78 24.11 15.14
N MET A 220 -1.84 23.81 13.83
CA MET A 220 -0.66 23.64 12.99
C MET A 220 0.17 24.93 12.96
N ASN A 221 1.49 24.79 12.99
CA ASN A 221 2.38 25.89 12.62
C ASN A 221 2.23 26.11 11.11
N LEU A 222 1.50 27.17 10.75
CA LEU A 222 1.24 27.55 9.36
C LEU A 222 2.55 28.00 8.70
N PHE A 223 3.04 27.21 7.75
CA PHE A 223 4.08 27.65 6.82
C PHE A 223 3.52 27.59 5.39
N GLY A 224 2.92 28.69 4.96
CA GLY A 224 2.47 28.86 3.58
C GLY A 224 2.68 30.29 3.13
N ALA A 225 3.35 30.49 2.00
CA ALA A 225 3.32 31.77 1.32
C ALA A 225 1.93 31.96 0.71
N ASN A 226 1.32 33.12 0.94
CA ASN A 226 0.12 33.53 0.20
C ASN A 226 0.40 33.34 -1.32
N ASN A 227 -0.55 32.73 -2.05
CA ASN A 227 -0.55 32.50 -3.50
C ASN A 227 0.10 31.22 -4.05
N LEU A 228 0.33 30.18 -3.24
CA LEU A 228 0.71 28.85 -3.77
C LEU A 228 -0.51 27.94 -3.92
N VAL A 229 -0.52 27.22 -5.05
CA VAL A 229 -1.59 26.29 -5.50
C VAL A 229 -1.70 25.06 -4.60
N THR A 230 -0.59 24.70 -3.97
CA THR A 230 -0.45 23.65 -2.95
C THR A 230 0.26 24.24 -1.75
N THR A 231 -0.28 24.07 -0.55
CA THR A 231 0.39 24.44 0.69
C THR A 231 0.79 23.19 1.44
N TRP A 232 2.05 23.14 1.87
CA TRP A 232 2.57 22.08 2.72
C TRP A 232 2.24 22.39 4.17
N TYR A 233 1.65 21.42 4.86
CA TYR A 233 1.27 21.53 6.26
C TYR A 233 2.13 20.56 7.06
N ASN A 234 2.94 21.09 7.98
CA ASN A 234 3.67 20.26 8.93
C ASN A 234 2.80 20.07 10.18
N TYR A 235 2.40 18.83 10.41
CA TYR A 235 1.72 18.40 11.62
C TYR A 235 2.68 17.53 12.43
N SER A 236 3.16 18.07 13.55
CA SER A 236 4.02 17.36 14.49
C SER A 236 3.21 16.99 15.73
N ILE A 237 3.18 15.70 16.07
CA ILE A 237 2.58 15.23 17.32
C ILE A 237 3.60 15.43 18.45
N SER A 238 3.50 16.56 19.14
CA SER A 238 4.41 16.87 20.25
C SER A 238 4.01 16.15 21.54
N ASN A 239 4.96 15.50 22.21
CA ASN A 239 4.86 14.96 23.57
C ASN A 239 3.87 13.80 23.81
N ILE A 240 4.06 12.65 23.16
CA ILE A 240 3.39 11.41 23.59
C ILE A 240 4.37 10.25 23.64
N ILE A 241 4.29 9.53 24.76
CA ILE A 241 4.87 8.20 24.94
C ILE A 241 3.85 7.21 24.34
N PHE A 242 4.16 6.65 23.15
CA PHE A 242 3.42 5.57 22.47
C PHE A 242 1.90 5.77 22.28
N PRO A 243 1.44 6.57 21.28
CA PRO A 243 0.02 6.60 20.94
C PRO A 243 -0.49 5.23 20.47
N ALA A 244 -1.76 4.91 20.77
CA ALA A 244 -2.41 3.71 20.26
C ALA A 244 -2.93 3.94 18.83
N TYR A 245 -2.57 3.08 17.88
CA TYR A 245 -2.98 3.21 16.48
C TYR A 245 -4.27 2.44 16.16
N PRO A 246 -5.11 2.92 15.21
CA PRO A 246 -4.93 4.12 14.38
C PRO A 246 -5.00 5.44 15.15
N LEU A 247 -4.28 6.43 14.63
CA LEU A 247 -4.54 7.83 14.93
C LEU A 247 -5.59 8.36 13.98
N THR A 248 -6.59 9.04 14.50
CA THR A 248 -7.61 9.75 13.72
C THR A 248 -7.40 11.25 13.88
N ILE A 249 -7.01 11.92 12.81
CA ILE A 249 -6.76 13.36 12.78
C ILE A 249 -7.94 14.03 12.10
N TYR A 250 -8.55 15.00 12.78
CA TYR A 250 -9.66 15.77 12.28
C TYR A 250 -9.17 17.15 11.82
N PHE A 251 -9.25 17.40 10.52
CA PHE A 251 -9.05 18.71 9.91
C PHE A 251 -10.39 19.41 9.82
N VAL A 252 -10.47 20.65 10.29
CA VAL A 252 -11.61 21.52 10.03
C VAL A 252 -11.16 22.63 9.08
N TYR A 253 -11.95 22.88 8.06
CA TYR A 253 -11.72 23.96 7.11
C TYR A 253 -13.03 24.68 6.84
N SER A 254 -12.93 25.88 6.26
CA SER A 254 -14.11 26.61 5.79
C SER A 254 -13.96 26.91 4.31
N ASP A 255 -15.02 26.62 3.57
CA ASP A 255 -15.09 26.81 2.13
C ASP A 255 -15.23 28.29 1.69
N GLY A 256 -15.07 29.23 2.64
CA GLY A 256 -15.33 30.66 2.44
C GLY A 256 -16.82 31.02 2.48
N SER A 257 -17.73 30.06 2.57
CA SER A 257 -19.20 30.27 2.63
C SER A 257 -19.78 30.28 4.06
N LEU A 258 -18.92 30.37 5.09
CA LEU A 258 -19.25 30.21 6.52
C LEU A 258 -19.67 28.79 6.92
N VAL A 259 -19.60 27.82 6.01
CA VAL A 259 -19.73 26.41 6.34
C VAL A 259 -18.36 25.90 6.76
N THR A 260 -18.31 25.19 7.90
CA THR A 260 -17.14 24.42 8.33
C THR A 260 -17.36 22.97 7.94
N ASP A 261 -16.42 22.40 7.22
CA ASP A 261 -16.43 20.97 6.88
C ASP A 261 -15.22 20.28 7.51
N THR A 262 -15.29 18.96 7.64
CA THR A 262 -14.30 18.15 8.37
C THR A 262 -13.70 17.11 7.45
N CYS A 263 -12.38 17.07 7.35
CA CYS A 263 -11.66 15.95 6.75
C CYS A 263 -11.04 15.07 7.84
N ILE A 264 -11.11 13.75 7.65
CA ILE A 264 -10.59 12.77 8.59
C ILE A 264 -9.41 12.04 7.94
N LEU A 265 -8.24 12.11 8.56
CA LEU A 265 -7.09 11.25 8.25
C LEU A 265 -7.00 10.17 9.31
N THR A 266 -7.11 8.92 8.89
CA THR A 266 -6.84 7.76 9.74
C THR A 266 -5.45 7.24 9.42
N TYR A 267 -4.52 7.43 10.34
CA TYR A 267 -3.15 6.92 10.25
C TYR A 267 -3.06 5.62 11.03
N ASN A 268 -3.02 4.50 10.32
CA ASN A 268 -2.60 3.23 10.88
C ASN A 268 -1.08 3.16 10.81
N SER A 269 -0.37 3.07 11.93
CA SER A 269 1.01 2.57 11.80
C SER A 269 0.91 1.09 11.44
N THR A 270 1.02 0.72 10.18
CA THR A 270 1.56 -0.61 9.90
C THR A 270 2.99 -0.56 10.40
N PRO A 271 3.40 -1.44 11.34
CA PRO A 271 4.81 -1.53 11.70
C PRO A 271 5.56 -1.80 10.39
N THR A 272 6.35 -0.84 9.92
CA THR A 272 7.25 -0.98 8.77
C THR A 272 8.34 -1.95 9.14
N ALA A 273 8.00 -3.24 9.18
CA ALA A 273 8.58 -4.13 10.14
C ALA A 273 8.48 -3.56 11.57
N ILE A 274 8.21 -4.40 12.54
CA ILE A 274 9.03 -4.24 13.73
C ILE A 274 10.43 -4.50 13.16
N ILE A 275 11.27 -3.48 13.00
CA ILE A 275 12.70 -3.74 13.17
C ILE A 275 12.71 -4.37 14.54
N ASP A 276 12.71 -5.69 14.54
CA ASP A 276 12.98 -6.45 15.71
C ASP A 276 14.43 -6.07 15.97
N ILE A 277 14.60 -5.07 16.83
CA ILE A 277 15.90 -4.78 17.41
C ILE A 277 16.35 -6.03 18.21
N ASN A 278 15.52 -7.09 18.28
CA ASN A 278 15.86 -8.41 18.81
C ASN A 278 15.80 -9.57 17.80
N ALA A 279 15.79 -9.35 16.49
CA ALA A 279 16.15 -10.41 15.54
C ALA A 279 17.68 -10.49 15.39
N SER A 280 18.38 -10.61 16.53
CA SER A 280 19.79 -10.94 16.59
C SER A 280 20.14 -11.52 17.98
N GLY A 281 20.00 -12.85 18.10
CA GLY A 281 20.82 -13.69 19.00
C GLY A 281 20.40 -13.76 20.48
N ASP A 282 20.16 -15.00 20.94
CA ASP A 282 20.38 -15.47 22.32
C ASP A 282 20.03 -14.53 23.51
N ARG A 283 18.83 -13.96 23.56
CA ARG A 283 18.36 -13.32 24.82
C ARG A 283 18.14 -14.36 25.92
N LYS A 284 18.64 -14.09 27.13
CA LYS A 284 18.62 -15.02 28.27
C LYS A 284 17.54 -14.62 29.27
N LEU A 285 16.70 -15.58 29.66
CA LEU A 285 15.69 -15.38 30.70
C LEU A 285 16.37 -15.08 32.05
N ILE A 286 16.09 -13.93 32.64
CA ILE A 286 16.55 -13.53 33.97
C ILE A 286 15.57 -14.00 35.04
N SER A 287 14.27 -13.70 34.87
CA SER A 287 13.27 -13.97 35.90
C SER A 287 11.88 -14.16 35.30
N THR A 288 11.03 -14.88 36.01
CA THR A 288 9.60 -15.02 35.71
C THR A 288 8.81 -14.49 36.89
N VAL A 289 7.90 -13.55 36.63
CA VAL A 289 7.07 -12.92 37.66
C VAL A 289 5.58 -13.07 37.37
N ASP A 290 4.77 -13.05 38.43
CA ASP A 290 3.31 -13.02 38.33
C ASP A 290 2.78 -11.62 38.02
N VAL A 291 1.45 -11.49 37.88
CA VAL A 291 0.78 -10.20 37.64
C VAL A 291 0.96 -9.15 38.74
N LEU A 292 1.48 -9.54 39.91
CA LEU A 292 1.79 -8.66 41.02
C LEU A 292 3.30 -8.36 41.12
N GLY A 293 4.10 -8.81 40.16
CA GLY A 293 5.55 -8.57 40.10
C GLY A 293 6.38 -9.45 41.05
N ARG A 294 5.81 -10.56 41.55
CA ARG A 294 6.51 -11.49 42.45
C ARG A 294 7.16 -12.61 41.66
N GLU A 295 8.41 -12.95 41.96
CA GLU A 295 9.09 -14.08 41.31
C GLU A 295 8.34 -15.40 41.54
N THR A 296 8.13 -16.14 40.46
CA THR A 296 7.37 -17.39 40.45
C THR A 296 7.98 -18.39 39.46
N LYS A 297 7.76 -19.68 39.71
CA LYS A 297 8.11 -20.76 38.76
C LYS A 297 7.02 -21.03 37.71
N GLY A 298 5.92 -20.27 37.76
CA GLY A 298 4.77 -20.43 36.88
C GLY A 298 3.85 -21.57 37.31
N THR A 299 2.56 -21.27 37.41
CA THR A 299 1.47 -22.24 37.56
C THR A 299 0.60 -22.17 36.32
N LYS A 300 0.00 -23.31 35.96
CA LYS A 300 -0.89 -23.41 34.80
C LYS A 300 -2.10 -22.48 34.99
N ASN A 301 -2.61 -21.90 33.89
CA ASN A 301 -3.74 -20.97 33.88
C ASN A 301 -3.51 -19.64 34.61
N GLU A 302 -2.25 -19.23 34.82
CA GLU A 302 -1.91 -17.90 35.32
C GLU A 302 -1.13 -17.07 34.28
N PRO A 303 -1.42 -15.77 34.12
CA PRO A 303 -0.61 -14.90 33.29
C PRO A 303 0.76 -14.66 33.92
N LEU A 304 1.81 -14.86 33.12
CA LEU A 304 3.20 -14.74 33.54
C LEU A 304 3.94 -13.70 32.70
N PHE A 305 4.91 -13.04 33.31
CA PHE A 305 5.84 -12.12 32.65
C PHE A 305 7.25 -12.68 32.72
N TYR A 306 7.88 -12.87 31.57
CA TYR A 306 9.24 -13.36 31.41
C TYR A 306 10.14 -12.16 31.14
N ILE A 307 11.10 -11.92 32.02
CA ILE A 307 12.02 -10.78 31.97
C ILE A 307 13.37 -11.27 31.44
N TYR A 308 13.85 -10.64 30.37
CA TYR A 308 15.11 -10.99 29.71
C TYR A 308 16.24 -10.02 30.05
N ASP A 309 17.47 -10.43 29.79
CA ASP A 309 18.68 -9.65 30.05
C ASP A 309 18.91 -8.44 29.15
N ASP A 310 18.25 -8.43 27.99
CA ASP A 310 18.12 -7.27 27.11
C ASP A 310 17.10 -6.23 27.61
N GLY A 311 16.44 -6.47 28.75
CA GLY A 311 15.43 -5.59 29.34
C GLY A 311 14.02 -5.77 28.74
N THR A 312 13.83 -6.70 27.80
CA THR A 312 12.52 -7.02 27.25
C THR A 312 11.67 -7.87 28.19
N VAL A 313 10.34 -7.75 28.04
CA VAL A 313 9.35 -8.51 28.80
C VAL A 313 8.41 -9.24 27.85
N GLU A 314 8.29 -10.56 27.98
CA GLU A 314 7.33 -11.39 27.23
C GLU A 314 6.17 -11.80 28.15
N LYS A 315 4.92 -11.56 27.72
CA LYS A 315 3.72 -12.02 28.42
C LYS A 315 3.29 -13.39 27.89
N LYS A 316 3.19 -14.39 28.77
CA LYS A 316 2.72 -15.75 28.43
C LYS A 316 1.57 -16.19 29.33
N LEU A 317 0.57 -16.85 28.74
CA LEU A 317 -0.46 -17.59 29.45
C LEU A 317 -0.41 -19.03 28.97
N ILE A 318 0.02 -19.94 29.84
CA ILE A 318 0.04 -21.37 29.54
C ILE A 318 -1.31 -21.94 29.97
N ILE A 319 -2.17 -22.22 28.98
CA ILE A 319 -3.47 -22.86 29.16
C ILE A 319 -3.30 -24.36 28.94
N GLU A 320 -3.76 -25.17 29.89
CA GLU A 320 -4.01 -26.61 29.70
C GLU A 320 -5.50 -26.91 29.86
#